data_AF-A0A938TL93-F1
#
_entry.id   AF-A0A938TL93-F1
#
_cell.length_a   1.000
_cell.length_b   1.000
_cell.length_c   1.000
_cell.angle_alpha   90.00
_cell.angle_beta   90.00
_cell.angle_gamma   90.00
#
_symmetry.space_group_name_H-M   'P 1'
#
loop_
_entity.id
_entity.type
_entity.pdbx_description
1 polymer ?
#
loop_
_entity_poly.entity_id
_entity_poly.type
_entity_poly.pdbx_seq_one_letter_code
_entity_poly.pdbx_strand_id
1 'polypeptide(L)'
;MIHPLIKTTVFSLITVLCAQTAWAEAMEAGAWQMDSKITMQDVKTGQSKTMNESTSKYCLTPAFIAKDAYLTPGLDKAKMEEKKAKCSISDEKKSPGAASWRMNCKTQDGHEVDALISNTASAQKMTSNVEQVVSQGGKTVKLNIAMNGKFIGKCSKEMPEL
;
A
#
# COMPACT_ATOMS: atom_id res chain seq x y z
N MET A 1 73.24 20.05 -14.58
CA MET A 1 72.15 20.07 -15.58
C MET A 1 71.47 18.70 -15.50
N ILE A 2 70.35 18.57 -14.76
CA ILE A 2 68.93 18.68 -15.23
C ILE A 2 68.55 17.40 -16.02
N HIS A 3 68.01 16.34 -15.38
CA HIS A 3 66.57 16.01 -15.13
C HIS A 3 66.11 14.83 -16.05
N PRO A 4 64.99 14.10 -15.80
CA PRO A 4 64.93 12.96 -14.88
C PRO A 4 64.21 11.70 -15.49
N LEU A 5 64.19 10.60 -14.73
CA LEU A 5 63.34 9.43 -14.97
C LEU A 5 61.84 9.81 -14.90
N ILE A 6 61.07 9.45 -15.93
CA ILE A 6 59.60 9.48 -15.90
C ILE A 6 59.12 8.02 -15.70
N LYS A 7 58.68 7.71 -14.48
CA LYS A 7 57.90 6.50 -14.17
C LYS A 7 56.42 6.84 -14.37
N THR A 8 55.83 6.34 -15.45
CA THR A 8 54.41 6.49 -15.72
C THR A 8 53.66 5.33 -15.07
N THR A 9 53.12 5.56 -13.87
CA THR A 9 52.18 4.65 -13.22
C THR A 9 50.77 5.03 -13.68
N VAL A 10 50.14 4.20 -14.50
CA VAL A 10 48.75 4.40 -14.93
C VAL A 10 47.83 3.90 -13.80
N PHE A 11 47.26 4.83 -13.05
CA PHE A 11 46.24 4.58 -12.04
C PHE A 11 44.87 4.57 -12.75
N SER A 12 44.37 3.39 -13.15
CA SER A 12 43.01 3.25 -13.67
C SER A 12 42.00 3.49 -12.56
N LEU A 13 41.41 4.68 -12.55
CA LEU A 13 40.32 5.07 -11.69
C LEU A 13 39.05 4.32 -12.12
N ILE A 14 38.70 3.23 -11.41
CA ILE A 14 37.40 2.58 -11.54
C ILE A 14 36.37 3.47 -10.84
N THR A 15 35.70 4.33 -11.61
CA THR A 15 34.54 5.09 -11.15
C THR A 15 33.38 4.10 -10.95
N VAL A 16 33.23 3.60 -9.73
CA VAL A 16 32.00 2.91 -9.32
C VAL A 16 30.89 3.95 -9.30
N LEU A 17 30.14 4.05 -10.39
CA LEU A 17 28.82 4.68 -10.36
C LEU A 17 27.96 3.84 -9.41
N CYS A 18 27.87 4.28 -8.16
CA CYS A 18 26.74 3.93 -7.31
C CYS A 18 25.48 4.43 -8.02
N ALA A 19 24.90 3.58 -8.86
CA ALA A 19 23.52 3.69 -9.27
C ALA A 19 22.69 3.57 -7.99
N GLN A 20 22.50 4.69 -7.31
CA GLN A 20 21.44 4.82 -6.34
C GLN A 20 20.17 4.60 -7.16
N THR A 21 19.64 3.38 -7.11
CA THR A 21 18.24 3.13 -7.42
C THR A 21 17.47 3.92 -6.39
N ALA A 22 17.26 5.21 -6.68
CA ALA A 22 16.24 6.00 -6.04
C ALA A 22 14.95 5.26 -6.36
N TRP A 23 14.48 4.48 -5.40
CA TRP A 23 13.11 4.01 -5.39
C TRP A 23 12.29 5.28 -5.38
N ALA A 24 11.85 5.70 -6.57
CA ALA A 24 11.02 6.89 -6.73
C ALA A 24 9.89 6.75 -5.71
N GLU A 25 9.67 7.80 -4.91
CA GLU A 25 8.56 7.83 -3.97
C GLU A 25 7.32 7.45 -4.77
N ALA A 26 6.69 6.35 -4.36
CA ALA A 26 5.62 5.77 -5.15
C ALA A 26 4.39 6.69 -5.16
N MET A 27 4.36 7.79 -4.43
CA MET A 27 3.25 8.74 -4.36
C MET A 27 3.77 10.16 -4.11
N GLU A 28 3.13 11.16 -4.72
CA GLU A 28 3.36 12.58 -4.43
C GLU A 28 2.70 13.00 -3.10
N ALA A 29 3.42 13.80 -2.30
CA ALA A 29 2.83 14.48 -1.15
C ALA A 29 1.85 15.56 -1.61
N GLY A 30 0.72 15.68 -0.92
CA GLY A 30 -0.31 16.67 -1.22
C GLY A 30 -1.73 16.11 -1.16
N ALA A 31 -2.65 16.74 -1.87
CA ALA A 31 -4.06 16.39 -1.86
C ALA A 31 -4.34 15.18 -2.75
N TRP A 32 -5.07 14.22 -2.21
CA TRP A 32 -5.53 13.01 -2.90
C TRP A 32 -7.04 12.87 -2.76
N GLN A 33 -7.70 12.53 -3.87
CA GLN A 33 -9.07 12.05 -3.85
C GLN A 33 -9.06 10.52 -3.86
N MET A 34 -9.84 9.92 -2.98
CA MET A 34 -9.95 8.49 -2.77
C MET A 34 -11.41 8.07 -2.98
N ASP A 35 -11.64 7.29 -4.02
CA ASP A 35 -12.93 6.69 -4.33
C ASP A 35 -12.91 5.24 -3.86
N SER A 36 -13.86 4.88 -2.99
CA SER A 36 -13.96 3.53 -2.44
C SER A 36 -15.33 2.92 -2.72
N LYS A 37 -15.34 1.62 -3.01
CA LYS A 37 -16.55 0.84 -3.25
C LYS A 37 -16.43 -0.50 -2.53
N ILE A 38 -17.44 -0.82 -1.75
CA ILE A 38 -17.55 -2.09 -1.03
C ILE A 38 -18.72 -2.87 -1.64
N THR A 39 -18.43 -4.05 -2.14
CA THR A 39 -19.44 -4.98 -2.63
C THR A 39 -19.43 -6.23 -1.77
N MET A 40 -20.62 -6.73 -1.46
CA MET A 40 -20.81 -8.00 -0.77
C MET A 40 -21.37 -9.00 -1.76
N GLN A 41 -20.78 -10.18 -1.80
CA GLN A 41 -21.24 -11.32 -2.58
C GLN A 41 -21.67 -12.45 -1.65
N ASP A 42 -22.90 -12.91 -1.83
CA ASP A 42 -23.38 -14.13 -1.17
C ASP A 42 -22.75 -15.35 -1.86
N VAL A 43 -22.08 -16.19 -1.07
CA VAL A 43 -21.30 -17.33 -1.61
C VAL A 43 -22.17 -18.46 -2.16
N LYS A 44 -23.44 -18.55 -1.78
CA LYS A 44 -24.35 -19.63 -2.22
C LYS A 44 -25.01 -19.28 -3.54
N THR A 45 -25.43 -18.03 -3.68
CA THR A 45 -26.21 -17.54 -4.83
C THR A 45 -25.34 -16.83 -5.87
N GLY A 46 -24.14 -16.38 -5.49
CA GLY A 46 -23.28 -15.55 -6.31
C GLY A 46 -23.77 -14.11 -6.50
N GLN A 47 -24.94 -13.74 -5.95
CA GLN A 47 -25.49 -12.40 -6.06
C GLN A 47 -24.60 -11.38 -5.35
N SER A 48 -24.36 -10.25 -6.01
CA SER A 48 -23.54 -9.16 -5.50
C SER A 48 -24.38 -7.92 -5.23
N LYS A 49 -24.10 -7.24 -4.12
CA LYS A 49 -24.75 -5.98 -3.73
C LYS A 49 -23.69 -4.96 -3.32
N THR A 50 -23.77 -3.76 -3.85
CA THR A 50 -22.98 -2.63 -3.34
C THR A 50 -23.48 -2.25 -1.95
N MET A 51 -22.58 -2.32 -0.97
CA MET A 51 -22.86 -1.98 0.43
C MET A 51 -22.56 -0.52 0.72
N ASN A 52 -21.50 0.01 0.11
CA ASN A 52 -21.07 1.38 0.29
C ASN A 52 -20.31 1.86 -0.95
N GLU A 53 -20.45 3.14 -1.27
CA GLU A 53 -19.65 3.85 -2.26
C GLU A 53 -19.43 5.27 -1.75
N SER A 54 -18.18 5.69 -1.70
CA SER A 54 -17.83 7.00 -1.13
C SER A 54 -16.59 7.57 -1.76
N THR A 55 -16.60 8.89 -1.92
CA THR A 55 -15.43 9.70 -2.29
C THR A 55 -14.96 10.48 -1.08
N SER A 56 -13.67 10.52 -0.83
CA SER A 56 -13.06 11.28 0.27
C SER A 56 -11.81 11.99 -0.24
N LYS A 57 -11.42 13.08 0.44
CA LYS A 57 -10.19 13.82 0.12
C LYS A 57 -9.30 13.87 1.35
N TYR A 58 -8.02 13.62 1.15
CA TYR A 58 -7.01 13.61 2.21
C TYR A 58 -5.78 14.40 1.77
N CYS A 59 -5.09 14.99 2.74
CA CYS A 59 -3.76 15.54 2.56
C CYS A 59 -2.73 14.50 3.00
N LEU A 60 -1.98 13.92 2.07
CA LEU A 60 -0.92 12.98 2.37
C LEU A 60 0.37 13.74 2.65
N THR A 61 0.87 13.62 3.88
CA THR A 61 2.13 14.25 4.28
C THR A 61 3.34 13.45 3.77
N PRO A 62 4.52 14.07 3.57
CA PRO A 62 5.74 13.34 3.27
C PRO A 62 6.09 12.28 4.31
N ALA A 63 5.81 12.57 5.59
CA ALA A 63 6.07 11.64 6.69
C ALA A 63 5.17 10.39 6.64
N PHE A 64 3.93 10.53 6.17
CA PHE A 64 3.03 9.41 5.96
C PHE A 64 3.46 8.57 4.75
N ILE A 65 3.83 9.22 3.64
CA ILE A 65 4.31 8.55 2.43
C ILE A 65 5.59 7.76 2.71
N ALA A 66 6.53 8.32 3.45
CA ALA A 66 7.79 7.66 3.81
C ALA A 66 7.62 6.37 4.63
N LYS A 67 6.43 6.14 5.24
CA LYS A 67 6.12 4.88 5.93
C LYS A 67 5.69 3.76 4.98
N ASP A 68 5.57 4.03 3.67
CA ASP A 68 5.05 3.09 2.67
C ASP A 68 3.71 2.46 3.10
N ALA A 69 2.82 3.25 3.70
CA ALA A 69 1.59 2.74 4.34
C ALA A 69 0.66 1.96 3.38
N TYR A 70 0.76 2.21 2.07
CA TYR A 70 0.00 1.51 1.02
C TYR A 70 0.76 0.33 0.40
N LEU A 71 2.06 0.20 0.63
CA LEU A 71 2.90 -0.86 0.09
C LEU A 71 3.46 -1.79 1.18
N THR A 72 2.88 -1.72 2.38
CA THR A 72 3.24 -2.55 3.54
C THR A 72 1.98 -3.01 4.27
N PRO A 73 2.00 -4.19 4.90
CA PRO A 73 0.84 -4.72 5.64
C PRO A 73 0.59 -4.02 6.98
N GLY A 74 1.48 -3.14 7.43
CA GLY A 74 1.49 -2.60 8.78
C GLY A 74 0.22 -1.84 9.15
N LEU A 75 -0.30 -1.01 8.24
CA LEU A 75 -1.50 -0.20 8.51
C LEU A 75 -2.76 -1.05 8.60
N ASP A 76 -2.92 -2.04 7.71
CA ASP A 76 -4.07 -2.96 7.74
C ASP A 76 -4.09 -3.80 9.01
N LYS A 77 -2.92 -4.33 9.40
CA LYS A 77 -2.77 -5.09 10.65
C LYS A 77 -3.11 -4.21 11.86
N ALA A 78 -2.52 -3.01 11.95
CA ALA A 78 -2.77 -2.09 13.06
C ALA A 78 -4.27 -1.74 13.18
N LYS A 79 -4.92 -1.42 12.06
CA LYS A 79 -6.37 -1.12 12.01
C LYS A 79 -7.24 -2.28 12.52
N MET A 80 -6.84 -3.53 12.25
CA MET A 80 -7.57 -4.69 12.75
C MET A 80 -7.26 -4.97 14.23
N GLU A 81 -6.02 -4.77 14.66
CA GLU A 81 -5.62 -4.92 16.07
C GLU A 81 -6.22 -3.85 16.98
N GLU A 82 -6.43 -2.63 16.50
CA GLU A 82 -7.22 -1.58 17.17
C GLU A 82 -8.65 -2.06 17.47
N LYS A 83 -9.23 -2.85 16.55
CA LYS A 83 -10.52 -3.53 16.71
C LYS A 83 -10.43 -4.84 17.52
N LYS A 84 -9.32 -5.03 18.24
CA LYS A 84 -9.03 -6.19 19.09
C LYS A 84 -8.98 -7.53 18.32
N ALA A 85 -8.79 -7.51 17.01
CA ALA A 85 -8.52 -8.72 16.26
C ALA A 85 -7.08 -9.18 16.48
N LYS A 86 -6.85 -10.50 16.46
CA LYS A 86 -5.51 -11.09 16.39
C LYS A 86 -5.23 -11.43 14.93
N CYS A 87 -4.23 -10.80 14.34
CA CYS A 87 -3.94 -10.93 12.91
C CYS A 87 -2.56 -11.53 12.65
N SER A 88 -2.47 -12.29 11.56
CA SER A 88 -1.24 -12.80 10.96
C SER A 88 -1.17 -12.37 9.50
N ILE A 89 0.05 -12.13 9.02
CA ILE A 89 0.34 -11.75 7.63
C ILE A 89 1.15 -12.88 7.00
N SER A 90 0.84 -13.21 5.74
CA SER A 90 1.57 -14.18 4.93
C SER A 90 1.65 -13.73 3.47
N ASP A 91 2.41 -14.46 2.67
CA ASP A 91 2.46 -14.31 1.20
C ASP A 91 2.79 -12.89 0.72
N GLU A 92 3.62 -12.19 1.48
CA GLU A 92 4.07 -10.84 1.16
C GLU A 92 4.89 -10.83 -0.13
N LYS A 93 4.46 -10.03 -1.10
CA LYS A 93 5.18 -9.75 -2.34
C LYS A 93 5.30 -8.24 -2.47
N LYS A 94 6.51 -7.76 -2.72
CA LYS A 94 6.78 -6.33 -2.95
C LYS A 94 7.61 -6.15 -4.21
N SER A 95 7.25 -5.13 -4.97
CA SER A 95 7.94 -4.66 -6.16
C SER A 95 7.88 -3.13 -6.20
N PRO A 96 8.65 -2.46 -7.08
CA PRO A 96 8.55 -1.00 -7.22
C PRO A 96 7.11 -0.58 -7.54
N GLY A 97 6.47 0.17 -6.65
CA GLY A 97 5.11 0.69 -6.84
C GLY A 97 3.99 -0.34 -6.72
N ALA A 98 4.25 -1.57 -6.27
CA ALA A 98 3.18 -2.54 -6.03
C ALA A 98 3.52 -3.53 -4.92
N ALA A 99 2.50 -3.93 -4.15
CA ALA A 99 2.64 -4.90 -3.10
C ALA A 99 1.35 -5.72 -2.93
N SER A 100 1.48 -6.96 -2.48
CA SER A 100 0.34 -7.80 -2.10
C SER A 100 0.68 -8.64 -0.89
N TRP A 101 -0.30 -8.94 -0.06
CA TRP A 101 -0.15 -9.83 1.08
C TRP A 101 -1.50 -10.46 1.43
N ARG A 102 -1.42 -11.56 2.18
CA ARG A 102 -2.58 -12.20 2.77
C ARG A 102 -2.63 -11.87 4.25
N MET A 103 -3.81 -11.53 4.74
CA MET A 103 -4.04 -11.24 6.15
C MET A 103 -5.13 -12.15 6.70
N ASN A 104 -4.82 -12.87 7.76
CA ASN A 104 -5.77 -13.72 8.48
C ASN A 104 -5.98 -13.15 9.88
N CYS A 105 -7.21 -12.79 10.23
CA CYS A 105 -7.55 -12.23 11.53
C CYS A 105 -8.65 -13.03 12.22
N LYS A 106 -8.56 -13.14 13.54
CA LYS A 106 -9.65 -13.61 14.41
C LYS A 106 -10.08 -12.48 15.34
N THR A 107 -11.32 -12.05 15.23
CA THR A 107 -11.90 -10.99 16.06
C THR A 107 -12.40 -11.54 17.39
N GLN A 108 -12.66 -10.67 18.37
CA GLN A 108 -13.11 -11.08 19.71
C GLN A 108 -14.51 -11.70 19.72
N ASP A 109 -15.38 -11.29 18.80
CA ASP A 109 -16.73 -11.86 18.58
C ASP A 109 -16.68 -13.21 17.83
N GLY A 110 -15.49 -13.74 17.57
CA GLY A 110 -15.28 -15.06 16.97
C GLY A 110 -15.40 -15.08 15.45
N HIS A 111 -15.42 -13.92 14.77
CA HIS A 111 -15.37 -13.89 13.32
C HIS A 111 -13.94 -14.20 12.86
N GLU A 112 -13.87 -14.93 11.75
CA GLU A 112 -12.61 -15.20 11.07
C GLU A 112 -12.61 -14.45 9.75
N VAL A 113 -11.54 -13.70 9.52
CA VAL A 113 -11.36 -12.83 8.36
C VAL A 113 -10.13 -13.30 7.62
N ASP A 114 -10.31 -13.61 6.35
CA ASP A 114 -9.25 -13.97 5.43
C ASP A 114 -9.25 -12.96 4.28
N ALA A 115 -8.18 -12.20 4.13
CA ALA A 115 -8.08 -11.13 3.16
C ALA A 115 -6.86 -11.31 2.26
N LEU A 116 -7.04 -11.14 0.95
CA LEU A 116 -5.97 -10.89 0.00
C LEU A 116 -5.99 -9.41 -0.36
N ILE A 117 -4.90 -8.71 -0.02
CA ILE A 117 -4.71 -7.28 -0.29
C ILE A 117 -3.76 -7.16 -1.46
N SER A 118 -4.12 -6.35 -2.46
CA SER A 118 -3.28 -6.03 -3.61
C SER A 118 -3.31 -4.53 -3.88
N ASN A 119 -2.14 -3.90 -3.83
CA ASN A 119 -1.99 -2.46 -3.94
C ASN A 119 -1.02 -2.10 -5.05
N THR A 120 -1.33 -1.02 -5.76
CA THR A 120 -0.40 -0.33 -6.65
C THR A 120 -0.35 1.16 -6.29
N ALA A 121 0.81 1.76 -6.44
CA ALA A 121 1.06 3.16 -6.16
C ALA A 121 2.05 3.71 -7.18
N SER A 122 1.71 4.88 -7.71
CA SER A 122 2.53 5.73 -8.57
C SER A 122 2.35 7.18 -8.12
N ALA A 123 3.25 8.06 -8.55
CA ALA A 123 3.29 9.47 -8.16
C ALA A 123 1.90 10.13 -8.06
N GLN A 124 0.98 9.83 -8.99
CA GLN A 124 -0.32 10.49 -9.08
C GLN A 124 -1.53 9.56 -9.04
N LYS A 125 -1.31 8.26 -8.92
CA LYS A 125 -2.39 7.26 -8.89
C LYS A 125 -2.06 6.16 -7.90
N MET A 126 -3.09 5.67 -7.22
CA MET A 126 -3.00 4.45 -6.44
C MET A 126 -4.25 3.61 -6.64
N THR A 127 -4.11 2.30 -6.47
CA THR A 127 -5.22 1.36 -6.43
C THR A 127 -5.02 0.43 -5.25
N SER A 128 -6.10 0.10 -4.56
CA SER A 128 -6.11 -0.98 -3.57
C SER A 128 -7.31 -1.86 -3.85
N ASN A 129 -7.09 -3.17 -3.84
CA ASN A 129 -8.15 -4.14 -3.93
C ASN A 129 -7.99 -5.12 -2.77
N VAL A 130 -9.06 -5.30 -2.00
CA VAL A 130 -9.11 -6.23 -0.89
C VAL A 130 -10.23 -7.23 -1.19
N GLU A 131 -9.84 -8.48 -1.39
CA GLU A 131 -10.75 -9.60 -1.44
C GLU A 131 -10.80 -10.23 -0.05
N GLN A 132 -11.94 -10.18 0.61
CA GLN A 132 -12.10 -10.61 1.99
C GLN A 132 -13.19 -11.67 2.10
N VAL A 133 -12.89 -12.77 2.78
CA VAL A 133 -13.85 -13.78 3.21
C VAL A 133 -14.05 -13.63 4.71
N VAL A 134 -15.31 -13.44 5.12
CA VAL A 134 -15.67 -13.36 6.54
C VAL A 134 -16.53 -14.57 6.88
N SER A 135 -16.12 -15.31 7.91
CA SER A 135 -16.81 -16.49 8.40
C SER A 135 -17.23 -16.30 9.86
N GLN A 136 -18.50 -16.55 10.15
CA GLN A 136 -19.06 -16.54 11.50
C GLN A 136 -20.22 -17.54 11.60
N GLY A 137 -20.19 -18.44 12.59
CA GLY A 137 -21.33 -19.32 12.90
C GLY A 137 -21.84 -20.14 11.71
N GLY A 138 -20.93 -20.63 10.86
CA GLY A 138 -21.27 -21.40 9.65
C GLY A 138 -21.79 -20.58 8.46
N LYS A 139 -21.86 -19.25 8.60
CA LYS A 139 -22.14 -18.33 7.49
C LYS A 139 -20.82 -17.77 6.96
N THR A 140 -20.70 -17.72 5.64
CA THR A 140 -19.55 -17.12 4.96
C THR A 140 -20.05 -16.06 3.99
N VAL A 141 -19.44 -14.89 4.02
CA VAL A 141 -19.69 -13.81 3.06
C VAL A 141 -18.38 -13.42 2.40
N LYS A 142 -18.45 -13.06 1.11
CA LYS A 142 -17.33 -12.46 0.40
C LYS A 142 -17.55 -10.95 0.31
N LEU A 143 -16.53 -10.19 0.63
CA LEU A 143 -16.47 -8.75 0.47
C LEU A 143 -15.36 -8.44 -0.53
N ASN A 144 -15.64 -7.56 -1.48
CA ASN A 144 -14.62 -6.94 -2.31
C ASN A 144 -14.62 -5.44 -2.03
N ILE A 145 -13.47 -4.92 -1.63
CA ILE A 145 -13.24 -3.51 -1.36
C ILE A 145 -12.27 -3.00 -2.42
N ALA A 146 -12.77 -2.15 -3.31
CA ALA A 146 -11.95 -1.47 -4.30
C ALA A 146 -11.77 -0.01 -3.87
N MET A 147 -10.54 0.47 -3.95
CA MET A 147 -10.19 1.87 -3.72
C MET A 147 -9.30 2.37 -4.86
N ASN A 148 -9.64 3.53 -5.40
CA ASN A 148 -8.84 4.23 -6.40
C ASN A 148 -8.50 5.61 -5.86
N GLY A 149 -7.21 5.95 -5.89
CA GLY A 149 -6.72 7.25 -5.48
C GLY A 149 -6.14 8.02 -6.64
N LYS A 150 -6.39 9.33 -6.66
CA LYS A 150 -5.82 10.27 -7.63
C LYS A 150 -5.27 11.49 -6.91
N PHE A 151 -4.05 11.89 -7.27
CA PHE A 151 -3.49 13.16 -6.85
C PHE A 151 -4.26 14.34 -7.48
N ILE A 152 -4.67 15.30 -6.65
CA ILE A 152 -5.47 16.45 -7.04
C ILE A 152 -4.78 17.79 -6.74
N GLY A 153 -3.47 17.77 -6.41
CA GLY A 153 -2.65 18.96 -6.25
C GLY A 153 -2.26 19.25 -4.81
N LYS A 154 -2.20 20.53 -4.43
CA LYS A 154 -1.80 20.95 -3.08
C LYS A 154 -2.93 20.74 -2.07
N CYS A 155 -2.57 20.47 -0.82
CA CYS A 155 -3.53 20.40 0.28
C CYS A 155 -4.26 21.72 0.48
N SER A 156 -5.56 21.65 0.80
CA SER A 156 -6.33 22.78 1.32
C SER A 156 -6.52 22.62 2.83
N LYS A 157 -6.82 23.73 3.53
CA LYS A 157 -6.98 23.76 4.99
C LYS A 157 -8.13 22.90 5.52
N GLU A 158 -9.07 22.53 4.64
CA GLU A 158 -10.27 21.76 5.00
C GLU A 158 -10.05 20.25 4.88
N MET A 159 -8.91 19.82 4.32
CA MET A 159 -8.62 18.40 4.13
C MET A 159 -8.03 17.78 5.40
N PRO A 160 -8.53 16.62 5.84
CA PRO A 160 -7.89 15.86 6.90
C PRO A 160 -6.49 15.40 6.45
N GLU A 161 -5.50 15.58 7.32
CA GLU A 161 -4.13 15.13 7.11
C GLU A 161 -3.95 13.68 7.53
N LEU A 162 -3.09 12.96 6.79
CA LEU A 162 -2.62 11.61 7.09
C LEU A 162 -1.10 11.59 7.25
#